data_AF-A0A558F1X6-F1
#
_entry.id   AF-A0A558F1X6-F1
#
_cell.length_a   1.000
_cell.length_b   1.000
_cell.length_c   1.000
_cell.angle_alpha   90.00
_cell.angle_beta   90.00
_cell.angle_gamma   90.00
#
_symmetry.space_group_name_H-M   'P 1'
#
loop_
_entity.id
_entity.type
_entity.pdbx_description
1 polymer ?
#
loop_
_entity_poly.entity_id
_entity_poly.type
_entity_poly.pdbx_seq_one_letter_code
_entity_poly.pdbx_strand_id
1 'polypeptide(L)'
;MGVVFGQFEPADGYSVIQNECCTNHHDQSALNISVQTEAGMVIPCAGVSILDYSKELLPPCIEINILGVPYHLYEKLFTQHVALYEYQFS
;
A
#
# COMPACT_ATOMS: atom_id res chain seq x y z
N MET A 1 11.70 -0.91 -10.39
CA MET A 1 11.32 -0.73 -8.97
C MET A 1 9.97 -1.40 -8.78
N GLY A 2 9.74 -2.07 -7.65
CA GLY A 2 8.54 -2.86 -7.42
C GLY A 2 7.33 -2.02 -7.01
N VAL A 3 6.14 -2.50 -7.34
CA VAL A 3 4.84 -1.93 -6.92
C VAL A 3 4.05 -3.03 -6.23
N VAL A 4 3.47 -2.72 -5.07
CA VAL A 4 2.59 -3.63 -4.33
C VAL A 4 1.33 -2.89 -3.95
N PHE A 5 0.20 -3.59 -4.01
CA PHE A 5 -1.06 -3.09 -3.50
C PHE A 5 -1.82 -4.20 -2.77
N GLY A 6 -2.71 -3.83 -1.86
CA GLY A 6 -3.52 -4.77 -1.12
C GLY A 6 -4.66 -4.09 -0.37
N GLN A 7 -5.73 -4.84 -0.13
CA GLN A 7 -6.88 -4.39 0.64
C GLN A 7 -6.69 -4.67 2.12
N PHE A 8 -7.11 -3.72 2.95
CA PHE A 8 -7.00 -3.77 4.40
C PHE A 8 -8.29 -3.27 5.06
N GLU A 9 -8.55 -3.78 6.26
CA GLU A 9 -9.56 -3.22 7.15
C GLU A 9 -8.95 -2.00 7.88
N PRO A 10 -9.60 -0.82 7.83
CA PRO A 10 -9.11 0.36 8.54
C PRO A 10 -9.12 0.15 10.05
N ALA A 11 -7.99 0.42 10.72
CA ALA A 11 -7.92 0.47 12.18
C ALA A 11 -8.47 1.80 12.72
N ASP A 12 -8.77 1.87 14.02
CA ASP A 12 -9.38 3.04 14.67
C ASP A 12 -8.66 4.38 14.37
N GLY A 13 -7.32 4.34 14.26
CA GLY A 13 -6.50 5.51 13.97
C GLY A 13 -6.67 6.09 12.56
N TYR A 14 -7.23 5.32 11.61
CA TYR A 14 -7.41 5.76 10.24
C TYR A 14 -8.38 6.95 10.10
N SER A 15 -9.38 7.04 10.98
CA SER A 15 -10.36 8.13 11.02
C SER A 15 -9.73 9.54 11.04
N VAL A 16 -8.50 9.67 11.55
CA VAL A 16 -7.75 10.94 11.60
C VAL A 16 -7.35 11.46 10.22
N ILE A 17 -7.06 10.55 9.28
CA ILE A 17 -6.61 10.89 7.92
C ILE A 17 -7.65 10.55 6.85
N GLN A 18 -8.74 9.89 7.23
CA GLN A 18 -9.75 9.36 6.32
C GLN A 18 -10.28 10.40 5.33
N ASN A 19 -10.57 11.63 5.78
CA ASN A 19 -11.11 12.66 4.89
C ASN A 19 -10.14 13.03 3.76
N GLU A 20 -8.84 13.09 4.04
CA GLU A 20 -7.82 13.33 3.01
C GLU A 20 -7.77 12.14 2.04
N CYS A 21 -7.76 10.91 2.57
CA CYS A 21 -7.73 9.70 1.77
C CYS A 21 -8.98 9.53 0.87
N CYS A 22 -10.16 10.01 1.29
CA CYS A 22 -11.38 10.01 0.48
C CYS A 22 -11.44 11.11 -0.58
N THR A 23 -10.74 12.23 -0.40
CA THR A 23 -10.92 13.42 -1.26
C THR A 23 -9.74 13.67 -2.19
N ASN A 24 -8.56 13.15 -1.84
CA ASN A 24 -7.33 13.36 -2.57
C ASN A 24 -6.58 12.04 -2.76
N HIS A 25 -6.91 11.34 -3.85
CA HIS A 25 -6.22 10.11 -4.25
C HIS A 25 -4.94 10.37 -5.06
N HIS A 26 -4.75 11.60 -5.55
CA HIS A 26 -3.69 11.92 -6.50
C HIS A 26 -2.37 12.26 -5.78
N ASP A 27 -2.42 13.02 -4.69
CA ASP A 27 -1.23 13.42 -3.94
C ASP A 27 -1.48 13.41 -2.43
N GLN A 28 -0.99 12.37 -1.77
CA GLN A 28 -1.08 12.19 -0.31
C GLN A 28 0.25 12.46 0.40
N SER A 29 1.20 13.15 -0.25
CA SER A 29 2.53 13.40 0.32
C SER A 29 2.50 14.17 1.65
N ALA A 30 1.50 15.04 1.84
CA ALA A 30 1.30 15.80 3.07
C ALA A 30 1.00 14.91 4.30
N LEU A 31 0.49 13.69 4.09
CA LEU A 31 0.21 12.74 5.18
C LEU A 31 1.48 12.07 5.72
N ASN A 32 2.62 12.17 5.02
CA ASN A 32 3.90 11.58 5.39
C ASN A 32 3.79 10.10 5.80
N ILE A 33 3.01 9.34 5.02
CA ILE A 33 2.73 7.93 5.29
C ILE A 33 3.99 7.10 5.00
N SER A 34 4.25 6.13 5.88
CA SER A 34 5.25 5.10 5.67
C SER A 34 4.63 3.73 5.92
N VAL A 35 5.24 2.68 5.36
CA VAL A 35 4.84 1.29 5.60
C VAL A 35 5.97 0.58 6.31
N GLN A 36 5.63 -0.28 7.26
CA GLN A 36 6.59 -1.12 7.97
C GLN A 36 6.09 -2.57 8.01
N THR A 37 7.03 -3.51 8.06
CA THR A 37 6.73 -4.92 8.34
C THR A 37 6.25 -5.10 9.78
N GLU A 38 5.67 -6.24 10.11
CA GLU A 38 5.34 -6.60 11.50
C GLU A 38 6.53 -6.51 12.47
N ALA A 39 7.75 -6.78 11.99
CA ALA A 39 8.98 -6.64 12.77
C ALA A 39 9.43 -5.17 12.99
N GLY A 40 8.65 -4.18 12.55
CA GLY A 40 8.95 -2.75 12.68
C GLY A 40 9.95 -2.20 11.67
N MET A 41 10.37 -2.99 10.67
CA MET A 41 11.26 -2.51 9.61
C MET A 41 10.46 -1.67 8.62
N VAL A 42 10.82 -0.38 8.50
CA VAL A 42 10.27 0.52 7.48
C VAL A 42 10.67 0.03 6.09
N ILE A 43 9.69 -0.04 5.19
CA ILE A 43 9.89 -0.41 3.79
C ILE A 43 10.25 0.87 3.01
N PRO A 44 11.49 1.04 2.53
CA PRO A 44 11.82 2.14 1.64
C PRO A 44 10.99 2.05 0.35
N CYS A 45 10.36 3.16 -0.01
CA CYS A 45 9.52 3.29 -1.20
C CYS A 45 9.56 4.74 -1.70
N ALA A 46 9.17 4.95 -2.96
CA ALA A 46 9.03 6.28 -3.54
C ALA A 46 7.74 6.98 -3.08
N GLY A 47 6.70 6.21 -2.73
CA GLY A 47 5.45 6.76 -2.22
C GLY A 47 4.50 5.70 -1.69
N VAL A 48 3.59 6.13 -0.83
CA VAL A 48 2.47 5.34 -0.30
C VAL A 48 1.21 6.14 -0.54
N SER A 49 0.17 5.48 -1.05
CA SER A 49 -1.16 6.07 -1.17
C SER A 49 -2.24 5.12 -0.65
N ILE A 50 -3.33 5.69 -0.19
CA ILE A 50 -4.50 5.00 0.33
C ILE A 50 -5.71 5.37 -0.52
N LEU A 51 -6.37 4.37 -1.08
CA LEU A 51 -7.67 4.51 -1.72
C LEU A 51 -8.73 4.06 -0.71
N ASP A 52 -9.66 4.96 -0.39
CA ASP A 52 -10.75 4.66 0.53
C ASP A 52 -11.98 4.21 -0.24
N TYR A 53 -12.44 2.98 0.03
CA TYR A 53 -13.64 2.40 -0.56
C TYR A 53 -14.78 2.26 0.45
N SER A 54 -14.69 2.91 1.61
CA SER A 54 -15.65 2.76 2.71
C SER A 54 -17.06 3.25 2.35
N LYS A 55 -17.21 4.06 1.29
CA LYS A 55 -18.51 4.54 0.81
C LYS A 55 -19.06 3.66 -0.32
N GLU A 56 -18.21 2.90 -0.98
CA GLU A 56 -18.50 2.13 -2.18
C GLU A 56 -18.69 0.64 -1.89
N LEU A 57 -17.99 0.10 -0.88
CA LEU A 57 -17.95 -1.33 -0.57
C LEU A 57 -18.46 -1.65 0.84
N LEU A 58 -19.11 -2.81 0.96
CA LEU A 58 -19.54 -3.41 2.23
C LEU A 58 -18.96 -4.84 2.32
N PRO A 59 -18.10 -5.15 3.31
CA PRO A 59 -17.66 -4.27 4.39
C PRO A 59 -16.73 -3.13 3.92
N PRO A 60 -16.62 -2.02 4.69
CA PRO A 60 -15.69 -0.94 4.41
C PRO A 60 -14.25 -1.46 4.33
N CYS A 61 -13.51 -1.04 3.30
CA CYS A 61 -12.11 -1.38 3.15
C CYS A 61 -11.33 -0.21 2.53
N ILE A 62 -10.02 -0.26 2.71
CA ILE A 62 -9.07 0.63 2.06
C ILE A 62 -8.10 -0.21 1.24
N GLU A 63 -7.59 0.33 0.14
CA GLU A 63 -6.46 -0.26 -0.57
C GLU A 63 -5.23 0.60 -0.34
N ILE A 64 -4.13 -0.05 0.06
CA ILE A 64 -2.84 0.59 0.23
C ILE A 64 -1.99 0.27 -0.99
N ASN A 65 -1.43 1.30 -1.60
CA ASN A 65 -0.53 1.23 -2.74
C ASN A 65 0.87 1.68 -2.32
N ILE A 66 1.88 0.83 -2.55
CA ILE A 66 3.28 1.09 -2.26
C ILE A 66 4.04 1.14 -3.59
N LEU A 67 4.53 2.33 -3.92
CA LEU A 67 5.20 2.60 -5.18
C LEU A 67 6.70 2.66 -4.98
N GLY A 68 7.44 1.97 -5.84
CA GLY A 68 8.90 2.17 -5.92
C GLY A 68 9.70 1.46 -4.83
N VAL A 69 9.30 0.24 -4.45
CA VAL A 69 10.11 -0.58 -3.53
C VAL A 69 11.42 -1.00 -4.23
N PRO A 70 12.60 -0.88 -3.59
CA PRO A 70 13.87 -1.36 -4.14
C PRO A 70 13.81 -2.85 -4.50
N TYR A 71 14.34 -3.23 -5.66
CA TYR A 71 14.22 -4.59 -6.20
C TYR A 71 14.69 -5.69 -5.23
N HIS A 72 15.88 -5.51 -4.64
CA HIS A 72 16.45 -6.47 -3.68
C HIS A 72 15.61 -6.67 -2.42
N LEU A 73 14.74 -5.71 -2.09
CA LEU A 73 13.84 -5.79 -0.94
C LEU A 73 12.49 -6.35 -1.38
N TYR A 74 12.01 -5.90 -2.53
CA TYR A 74 10.78 -6.39 -3.14
C TYR A 74 10.82 -7.91 -3.35
N GLU A 75 11.91 -8.44 -3.91
CA GLU A 75 12.06 -9.88 -4.15
C GLU A 75 12.05 -10.70 -2.85
N LYS A 76 12.51 -10.12 -1.73
CA LYS A 76 12.56 -10.79 -0.43
C LYS A 76 11.23 -10.74 0.30
N LEU A 77 10.52 -9.62 0.21
CA LEU A 77 9.27 -9.40 0.92
C LEU A 77 8.06 -9.96 0.16
N PHE A 78 8.10 -9.96 -1.17
CA PHE A 78 6.96 -10.31 -2.04
C PHE A 78 7.32 -11.46 -3.00
N THR A 79 7.90 -12.53 -2.46
CA THR A 79 8.38 -13.70 -3.23
C THR A 79 7.30 -14.31 -4.13
N GLN A 80 6.05 -14.37 -3.64
CA GLN A 80 4.92 -14.89 -4.42
C GLN A 80 4.60 -14.00 -5.63
N HIS A 81 4.72 -12.67 -5.51
CA HIS A 81 4.50 -11.76 -6.64
C HIS A 81 5.56 -11.96 -7.72
N VAL A 82 6.82 -12.14 -7.32
CA VAL A 82 7.91 -12.41 -8.28
C VAL A 82 7.66 -13.75 -8.99
N ALA A 83 7.35 -14.81 -8.25
CA ALA A 83 7.09 -16.13 -8.84
C ALA A 83 5.91 -16.12 -9.83
N LEU A 84 4.81 -15.42 -9.50
CA LEU A 84 3.66 -15.29 -10.40
C LEU A 84 4.01 -14.50 -11.65
N TYR A 85 4.79 -13.42 -11.53
CA TYR A 85 5.24 -12.64 -12.67
C TYR A 85 6.13 -13.48 -13.60
N GLU A 86 7.12 -14.18 -13.05
CA GLU A 86 7.99 -15.06 -13.83
C GLU A 86 7.20 -16.16 -14.56
N TYR A 87 6.20 -16.76 -13.90
CA TYR A 87 5.32 -17.74 -14.51
C TYR A 87 4.44 -17.16 -15.64
N GLN A 88 3.93 -15.93 -15.48
CA GLN A 88 3.06 -15.30 -16.47
C GLN A 88 3.80 -14.94 -17.76
N PHE A 89 5.10 -14.63 -17.68
CA PHE A 89 5.91 -14.15 -18.79
C PHE A 89 6.97 -15.16 -19.29
N SER A 90 6.94 -16.40 -18.79
CA SER A 90 7.70 -17.55 -19.33
C SER A 90 7.01 -18.20 -20.51
#